data_AF-A0A945CCP4-F1
#
_entry.id   AF-A0A945CCP4-F1
#
_cell.length_a   1.000
_cell.length_b   1.000
_cell.length_c   1.000
_cell.angle_alpha   90.00
_cell.angle_beta   90.00
_cell.angle_gamma   90.00
#
_symmetry.space_group_name_H-M   'P 1'
#
loop_
_entity.id
_entity.type
_entity.pdbx_description
1 polymer ?
#
loop_
_entity_poly.entity_id
_entity_poly.type
_entity_poly.pdbx_seq_one_letter_code
_entity_poly.pdbx_strand_id
1 'polypeptide(L)'
;MARTEKEKTKNKKKKPFKKRNRGFFKGLLMGIFSISIAILFIGFTSALIIYLKFNNQLPDVRELKNFEPSTVTLMYSDQDKLIAELYLEKRIMVPLSKIPVQLKQ
;
A
#
# COMPACT_ATOMS: atom_id res chain seq x y z
N MET A 1 93.35 7.50 1.19
CA MET A 1 93.33 8.93 0.80
C MET A 1 92.25 9.08 -0.26
N ALA A 2 91.06 9.60 0.07
CA ALA A 2 90.65 11.03 -0.05
C ALA A 2 90.60 11.50 -1.52
N ARG A 3 89.59 12.17 -2.08
CA ARG A 3 88.37 12.85 -1.60
C ARG A 3 87.54 13.29 -2.86
N THR A 4 86.21 13.29 -2.73
CA THR A 4 85.15 14.24 -3.25
C THR A 4 85.42 15.16 -4.46
N GLU A 5 84.48 15.39 -5.40
CA GLU A 5 83.18 16.13 -5.31
C GLU A 5 82.18 15.68 -6.42
N LYS A 6 80.89 15.44 -6.13
CA LYS A 6 79.72 16.37 -6.28
C LYS A 6 79.66 17.04 -7.68
N GLU A 7 78.56 17.03 -8.45
CA GLU A 7 77.24 17.55 -8.08
C GLU A 7 76.16 17.45 -9.23
N LYS A 8 74.90 17.13 -8.86
CA LYS A 8 73.56 17.49 -9.43
C LYS A 8 73.26 17.34 -10.95
N THR A 9 72.20 16.64 -11.36
CA THR A 9 70.78 17.09 -11.47
C THR A 9 70.02 15.95 -12.21
N LYS A 10 68.71 15.65 -12.15
CA LYS A 10 67.51 16.45 -11.89
C LYS A 10 66.38 15.50 -11.49
N ASN A 11 65.69 15.87 -10.43
CA ASN A 11 64.71 15.11 -9.66
C ASN A 11 63.33 15.09 -10.37
N LYS A 12 62.90 13.96 -10.95
CA LYS A 12 61.52 13.78 -11.42
C LYS A 12 60.62 13.45 -10.23
N LYS A 13 60.07 14.49 -9.60
CA LYS A 13 59.06 14.37 -8.54
C LYS A 13 57.83 13.62 -9.07
N LYS A 14 57.73 12.31 -8.79
CA LYS A 14 56.47 11.58 -8.91
C LYS A 14 55.53 12.12 -7.83
N LYS A 15 54.49 12.85 -8.24
CA LYS A 15 53.43 13.34 -7.32
C LYS A 15 52.81 12.14 -6.59
N PRO A 16 52.59 12.19 -5.27
CA PRO A 16 51.93 11.09 -4.59
C PRO A 16 50.50 10.96 -5.14
N PHE A 17 50.16 9.78 -5.63
CA PHE A 17 48.78 9.44 -5.97
C PHE A 17 47.92 9.64 -4.71
N LYS A 18 47.00 10.59 -4.78
CA LYS A 18 46.05 10.94 -3.72
C LYS A 18 45.37 9.68 -3.20
N LYS A 19 45.67 9.29 -1.96
CA LYS A 19 44.98 8.20 -1.24
C LYS A 19 43.51 8.60 -1.14
N ARG A 20 42.69 8.09 -2.05
CA ARG A 20 41.25 8.38 -2.12
C ARG A 20 40.61 7.82 -0.86
N ASN A 21 39.98 8.68 -0.07
CA ASN A 21 39.29 8.37 1.18
C ASN A 21 38.15 7.37 0.94
N ARG A 22 38.49 6.08 0.80
CA ARG A 22 37.55 4.96 0.62
C ARG A 22 36.66 4.73 1.85
N GLY A 23 37.04 5.26 3.02
CA GLY A 23 36.26 5.14 4.26
C GLY A 23 35.03 6.05 4.30
N PHE A 24 35.14 7.27 3.77
CA PHE A 24 34.03 8.24 3.79
C PHE A 24 32.83 7.78 2.95
N PHE A 25 33.09 7.24 1.74
CA PHE A 25 32.05 6.72 0.87
C PHE A 25 31.37 5.45 1.41
N LYS A 26 32.10 4.59 2.13
CA LYS A 26 31.52 3.40 2.76
C LYS A 26 30.56 3.77 3.89
N GLY A 27 30.92 4.75 4.73
CA GLY A 27 30.05 5.26 5.79
C GLY A 27 28.77 5.90 5.24
N LEU A 28 28.89 6.69 4.17
CA LEU A 28 27.72 7.27 3.48
C LEU A 28 26.79 6.17 2.93
N LEU A 29 27.35 5.16 2.26
CA LEU A 29 26.57 4.05 1.69
C LEU A 29 25.85 3.25 2.79
N MET A 30 26.53 2.99 3.90
CA MET A 30 25.97 2.30 5.08
C MET A 30 24.84 3.11 5.72
N GLY A 31 24.99 4.43 5.80
CA GLY A 31 23.95 5.33 6.31
C GLY A 31 22.71 5.35 5.43
N ILE A 32 22.87 5.45 4.11
CA ILE A 32 21.75 5.40 3.15
C ILE A 32 21.03 4.05 3.24
N PHE A 33 21.77 2.95 3.35
CA PHE A 33 21.18 1.62 3.52
C PHE A 33 20.37 1.51 4.81
N SER A 34 20.91 1.98 5.94
CA SER A 34 20.21 2.01 7.22
C SER A 34 18.91 2.83 7.17
N ILE A 35 18.97 4.02 6.55
CA ILE A 35 17.80 4.89 6.35
C ILE A 35 16.75 4.22 5.46
N SER A 36 17.17 3.56 4.39
CA SER A 36 16.27 2.83 3.49
C SER A 36 15.53 1.71 4.22
N ILE A 37 16.21 0.95 5.09
CA ILE A 37 15.58 -0.07 5.93
C ILE A 37 14.57 0.58 6.87
N ALA A 38 14.93 1.69 7.54
CA ALA A 38 14.04 2.38 8.47
C ALA A 38 12.74 2.86 7.78
N ILE A 39 12.85 3.46 6.60
CA ILE A 39 11.68 3.89 5.81
C ILE A 39 10.80 2.71 5.44
N LEU A 40 11.39 1.58 5.04
CA LEU A 40 10.64 0.38 4.67
C LEU A 40 9.89 -0.21 5.87
N PHE A 41 10.50 -0.24 7.05
CA PHE A 41 9.83 -0.65 8.29
C PHE A 41 8.67 0.29 8.67
N ILE A 42 8.86 1.61 8.55
CA ILE A 42 7.80 2.59 8.81
C ILE A 42 6.65 2.44 7.79
N GLY A 43 6.97 2.23 6.52
CA GLY A 43 5.99 1.97 5.46
C GLY A 43 5.21 0.68 5.73
N PHE A 44 5.90 -0.41 6.06
CA PHE A 44 5.26 -1.69 6.35
C PHE A 44 4.35 -1.63 7.59
N THR A 45 4.84 -1.04 8.68
CA THR A 45 4.06 -0.90 9.92
C THR A 45 2.84 0.00 9.73
N SER A 46 2.97 1.10 8.99
CA SER A 46 1.83 1.97 8.69
C SER A 46 0.78 1.27 7.83
N ALA A 47 1.20 0.54 6.78
CA ALA A 47 0.29 -0.25 5.96
C ALA A 47 -0.42 -1.35 6.77
N LEU A 48 0.28 -2.03 7.68
CA LEU A 48 -0.30 -3.04 8.55
C LEU A 48 -1.36 -2.45 9.50
N ILE A 49 -1.09 -1.30 10.11
CA ILE A 49 -2.05 -0.61 10.98
C ILE A 49 -3.30 -0.23 10.20
N ILE A 50 -3.14 0.32 9.00
CA ILE A 50 -4.24 0.68 8.10
C ILE A 50 -5.07 -0.58 7.78
N TYR A 51 -4.42 -1.65 7.33
CA TYR A 51 -5.07 -2.91 6.99
C TYR A 51 -5.91 -3.45 8.16
N LEU A 52 -5.34 -3.53 9.37
CA LEU A 52 -6.05 -4.03 10.55
C LEU A 52 -7.25 -3.15 10.93
N LYS A 53 -7.13 -1.83 10.79
CA LYS A 53 -8.24 -0.90 11.07
C LYS A 53 -9.42 -1.13 10.13
N PHE A 54 -9.16 -1.29 8.83
CA PHE A 54 -10.22 -1.49 7.84
C PHE A 54 -10.77 -2.92 7.82
N ASN A 55 -9.95 -3.92 8.11
CA ASN A 55 -10.39 -5.31 8.15
C ASN A 55 -11.45 -5.58 9.23
N ASN A 56 -11.37 -4.89 10.36
CA ASN A 56 -12.35 -5.04 11.45
C ASN A 56 -13.70 -4.35 11.18
N GLN A 57 -13.79 -3.50 10.15
CA GLN A 57 -14.99 -2.74 9.82
C GLN A 57 -15.80 -3.38 8.69
N LEU A 58 -15.23 -4.37 7.99
CA LEU A 58 -15.90 -5.04 6.89
C LEU A 58 -16.62 -6.27 7.43
N PRO A 59 -17.95 -6.35 7.28
CA PRO A 59 -18.70 -7.57 7.61
C PRO A 59 -18.26 -8.71 6.70
N ASP A 60 -18.45 -9.93 7.18
CA ASP A 60 -18.11 -11.13 6.42
C ASP A 60 -18.97 -11.23 5.15
N VAL A 61 -18.36 -11.46 4.00
CA VAL A 61 -19.07 -11.63 2.73
C VAL A 61 -20.07 -12.80 2.76
N ARG A 62 -19.91 -13.75 3.69
CA ARG A 62 -20.85 -14.84 3.91
C ARG A 62 -22.20 -14.36 4.42
N GLU A 63 -22.26 -13.22 5.11
CA GLU A 63 -23.52 -12.62 5.60
C GLU A 63 -24.41 -12.18 4.43
N LEU A 64 -23.82 -11.73 3.31
CA LEU A 64 -24.57 -11.33 2.11
C LEU A 64 -25.32 -12.50 1.47
N LYS A 65 -24.85 -13.74 1.66
CA LYS A 65 -25.50 -14.93 1.10
C LYS A 65 -26.85 -15.22 1.76
N ASN A 66 -26.99 -14.89 3.04
CA ASN A 66 -28.18 -15.16 3.84
C ASN A 66 -28.89 -13.87 4.27
N PHE A 67 -28.59 -12.74 3.61
CA PHE A 67 -29.20 -11.46 3.96
C PHE A 67 -30.65 -11.42 3.49
N GLU A 68 -31.58 -11.37 4.44
CA GLU A 68 -33.02 -11.22 4.18
C GLU A 68 -33.45 -9.78 4.49
N PRO A 69 -33.52 -8.89 3.48
CA PRO A 69 -34.01 -7.54 3.70
C PRO A 69 -35.51 -7.57 4.03
N SER A 70 -35.95 -6.66 4.91
CA SER A 70 -37.38 -6.38 5.08
C SER A 70 -37.96 -5.87 3.76
N THR A 71 -38.99 -6.55 3.26
CA THR A 71 -39.69 -6.23 2.00
C THR A 71 -41.10 -5.71 2.28
N VAL A 72 -41.75 -5.19 1.23
CA VAL A 72 -43.14 -4.74 1.29
C VAL A 72 -44.08 -5.92 1.58
N THR A 73 -45.00 -5.74 2.53
CA THR A 73 -46.14 -6.63 2.74
C THR A 73 -47.36 -6.09 2.00
N LEU A 74 -47.99 -6.92 1.17
CA LEU A 74 -49.17 -6.56 0.39
C LEU A 74 -50.41 -7.21 1.00
N MET A 75 -51.44 -6.41 1.30
CA MET A 75 -52.74 -6.89 1.79
C MET A 75 -53.78 -6.82 0.67
N TYR A 76 -54.42 -7.95 0.39
CA TYR A 76 -55.44 -8.09 -0.66
C TYR A 76 -56.82 -8.35 -0.07
N SER A 77 -57.88 -7.95 -0.78
CA SER A 77 -59.27 -8.30 -0.46
C SER A 77 -59.60 -9.73 -0.88
N ASP A 78 -60.77 -10.20 -0.47
CA ASP A 78 -61.40 -11.46 -0.92
C ASP A 78 -61.63 -11.53 -2.44
N GLN A 79 -61.58 -10.39 -3.12
CA GLN A 79 -61.69 -10.23 -4.57
C GLN A 79 -60.32 -9.95 -5.25
N ASP A 80 -59.20 -10.32 -4.61
CA ASP A 80 -57.83 -10.10 -5.11
C ASP A 80 -57.48 -8.62 -5.38
N LYS A 81 -58.18 -7.68 -4.75
CA LYS A 81 -57.88 -6.24 -4.87
C LYS A 81 -56.89 -5.81 -3.81
N LEU A 82 -55.76 -5.20 -4.21
CA LEU A 82 -54.80 -4.62 -3.27
C LEU A 82 -55.48 -3.52 -2.42
N ILE A 83 -55.44 -3.67 -1.10
CA ILE A 83 -56.05 -2.74 -0.13
C ILE A 83 -54.98 -1.90 0.57
N ALA A 84 -53.83 -2.49 0.89
CA ALA A 84 -52.74 -1.79 1.58
C ALA A 84 -51.35 -2.36 1.26
N GLU A 85 -50.35 -1.49 1.31
CA GLU A 85 -48.93 -1.84 1.31
C GLU A 85 -48.32 -1.42 2.65
N LEU A 86 -47.68 -2.34 3.37
CA LEU A 86 -47.01 -2.05 4.64
C LEU A 86 -45.50 -2.16 4.45
N TYR A 87 -44.79 -1.07 4.71
CA TYR A 87 -43.34 -1.01 4.66
C TYR A 87 -42.78 0.19 5.45
N LEU A 88 -41.58 0.04 5.98
CA LEU A 88 -40.76 1.19 6.45
C LEU A 88 -40.02 1.82 5.26
N GLU A 89 -39.48 0.96 4.40
CA GLU A 89 -38.78 1.33 3.17
C GLU A 89 -39.30 0.47 2.01
N LYS A 90 -39.56 1.10 0.87
CA LYS A 90 -40.08 0.40 -0.31
C LYS A 90 -38.94 -0.31 -1.05
N ARG A 91 -38.66 -1.55 -0.65
CA ARG A 91 -37.61 -2.42 -1.24
C ARG A 91 -38.22 -3.52 -2.11
N ILE A 92 -37.69 -3.68 -3.32
CA ILE A 92 -38.10 -4.72 -4.27
C ILE A 92 -36.88 -5.60 -4.56
N MET A 93 -36.97 -6.89 -4.20
CA MET A 93 -35.94 -7.87 -4.51
C MET A 93 -35.94 -8.17 -6.01
N VAL A 94 -34.82 -7.87 -6.68
CA VAL A 94 -34.65 -8.13 -8.12
C VAL A 94 -33.44 -9.05 -8.31
N PRO A 95 -33.61 -10.23 -8.95
CA PRO A 95 -32.48 -11.10 -9.25
C PRO A 95 -31.56 -10.46 -10.29
N LEU A 96 -30.25 -10.71 -10.16
CA LEU A 96 -29.21 -10.13 -11.02
C LEU A 96 -29.44 -10.35 -12.52
N SER A 97 -30.08 -11.47 -12.90
CA SER A 97 -30.43 -11.78 -14.29
C SER A 97 -31.41 -10.79 -14.91
N LYS A 98 -32.31 -10.19 -14.11
CA LYS A 98 -33.31 -9.21 -14.55
C LYS A 98 -32.79 -7.78 -14.59
N ILE A 99 -31.60 -7.52 -14.05
CA ILE A 99 -30.98 -6.19 -14.08
C ILE A 99 -30.48 -5.91 -15.52
N PRO A 100 -30.81 -4.75 -16.11
CA PRO A 100 -30.28 -4.35 -17.42
C PRO A 100 -28.75 -4.31 -17.45
N VAL A 101 -28.15 -4.70 -18.58
CA VAL A 101 -26.67 -4.77 -18.71
C VAL A 101 -26.01 -3.42 -18.47
N GLN A 102 -26.66 -2.33 -18.88
CA GLN A 102 -26.18 -0.96 -18.72
C GLN A 102 -26.08 -0.52 -17.24
N LEU A 103 -26.77 -1.22 -16.34
CA LEU A 103 -26.77 -0.95 -14.90
C LEU A 103 -25.90 -1.95 -14.13
N LYS A 104 -25.37 -2.98 -14.80
CA LYS A 104 -24.39 -3.89 -14.21
C LYS A 104 -23.04 -3.18 -14.25
N GLN A 105 -22.41 -3.02 -13.09
CA GLN A 105 -21.06 -2.45 -12.95
C GLN A 105 -20.01 -3.38 -13.54
#